data_AF-A0A1F3B6G3-F1
#
_entry.id   AF-A0A1F3B6G3-F1
#
_cell.length_a   1.000
_cell.length_b   1.000
_cell.length_c   1.000
_cell.angle_alpha   90.00
_cell.angle_beta   90.00
_cell.angle_gamma   90.00
#
_symmetry.space_group_name_H-M   'P 1'
#
loop_
_entity.id
_entity.type
_entity.pdbx_description
1 polymer ?
#
loop_
_entity_poly.entity_id
_entity_poly.type
_entity_poly.pdbx_seq_one_letter_code
_entity_poly.pdbx_strand_id
1 'polypeptide(L)'
;MLTRLSGMILGLVLAMATTASGAMMSGPADLELQTAITHAGLAAQQNTVAQIELHLHHVINCIEGKEGKNYFAGSGDVCQGMGRGLLADLNAAGMAGGHALPYAEIAQSVAVWGIAQGMRKDGARARAAAEVAQAALHRAKANFK
;
A
#
# COMPACT_ATOMS: atom_id res chain seq x y z
N MET A 1 53.98 -40.50 -33.50
CA MET A 1 53.37 -39.43 -34.30
C MET A 1 53.44 -38.14 -33.49
N LEU A 2 53.98 -37.08 -34.10
CA LEU A 2 54.28 -35.79 -33.47
C LEU A 2 53.03 -34.96 -33.18
N THR A 3 53.21 -34.10 -32.19
CA THR A 3 52.35 -33.07 -31.57
C THR A 3 51.71 -32.05 -32.51
N ARG A 4 50.53 -31.53 -32.11
CA ARG A 4 50.19 -30.10 -32.20
C ARG A 4 49.43 -29.65 -30.94
N LEU A 5 50.06 -28.71 -30.22
CA LEU A 5 49.42 -27.82 -29.26
C LEU A 5 48.71 -26.68 -30.00
N SER A 6 47.53 -26.29 -29.53
CA SER A 6 46.90 -24.95 -29.57
C SER A 6 45.44 -25.13 -29.17
N GLY A 7 44.80 -24.38 -28.29
CA GLY A 7 45.16 -23.16 -27.60
C GLY A 7 44.06 -22.85 -26.58
N MET A 8 44.47 -22.17 -25.52
CA MET A 8 43.73 -21.63 -24.39
C MET A 8 42.75 -20.53 -24.80
N ILE A 9 41.45 -20.63 -24.45
CA ILE A 9 40.52 -19.49 -24.25
C ILE A 9 39.54 -19.92 -23.14
N LEU A 10 39.78 -19.55 -21.89
CA LEU A 10 39.36 -18.29 -21.25
C LEU A 10 37.83 -18.25 -21.05
N GLY A 11 37.44 -18.30 -19.79
CA GLY A 11 36.05 -18.47 -19.38
C GLY A 11 35.14 -17.29 -19.71
N LEU A 12 33.85 -17.56 -19.66
CA LEU A 12 32.84 -16.56 -19.36
C LEU A 12 31.71 -17.26 -18.62
N VAL A 13 31.78 -17.22 -17.28
CA VAL A 13 30.60 -17.40 -16.43
C VAL A 13 29.70 -16.22 -16.76
N LEU A 14 28.70 -16.44 -17.60
CA LEU A 14 27.65 -15.46 -17.84
C LEU A 14 26.72 -15.48 -16.62
N ALA A 15 27.16 -14.82 -15.56
CA ALA A 15 26.27 -14.38 -14.50
C ALA A 15 25.29 -13.39 -15.14
N MET A 16 24.10 -13.88 -15.48
CA MET A 16 22.97 -13.02 -15.80
C MET A 16 22.60 -12.30 -14.50
N ALA A 17 23.29 -11.19 -14.22
CA ALA A 17 22.78 -10.16 -13.34
C ALA A 17 21.55 -9.58 -14.04
N THR A 18 20.39 -10.17 -13.75
CA THR A 18 19.11 -9.51 -13.96
C THR A 18 19.09 -8.33 -13.01
N THR A 19 19.58 -7.19 -13.49
CA THR A 19 19.24 -5.91 -12.88
C THR A 19 17.73 -5.77 -13.02
N ALA A 20 17.01 -6.16 -11.97
CA ALA A 20 15.62 -5.79 -11.77
C ALA A 20 15.59 -4.26 -11.83
N SER A 21 15.29 -3.74 -13.02
CA SER A 21 15.01 -2.34 -13.21
C SER A 21 13.74 -2.10 -12.39
N GLY A 22 13.90 -1.52 -11.19
CA GLY A 22 12.77 -1.05 -10.41
C GLY A 22 12.06 -0.03 -11.28
N ALA A 23 11.00 -0.45 -11.96
CA ALA A 23 10.12 0.46 -12.68
C ALA A 23 9.67 1.50 -11.66
N MET A 24 9.97 2.77 -11.95
CA MET A 24 9.46 3.88 -11.15
C MET A 24 7.94 3.79 -11.19
N MET A 25 7.35 3.42 -10.05
CA MET A 25 5.91 3.29 -9.87
C MET A 25 5.29 4.69 -9.95
N SER A 26 4.68 5.01 -11.09
CA SER A 26 3.91 6.24 -11.26
C SER A 26 2.55 5.88 -11.86
N GLY A 27 1.55 5.76 -10.99
CA GLY A 27 0.16 5.47 -11.37
C GLY A 27 -0.80 5.77 -10.22
N PRO A 28 -2.12 5.81 -10.49
CA PRO A 28 -3.17 6.12 -9.52
C PRO A 28 -3.01 5.39 -8.18
N ALA A 29 -2.82 4.07 -8.22
CA ALA A 29 -2.68 3.25 -7.03
C ALA A 29 -1.49 3.66 -6.14
N ASP A 30 -0.36 4.12 -6.69
CA ASP A 30 0.78 4.54 -5.85
C ASP A 30 0.51 5.88 -5.14
N LEU A 31 -0.20 6.81 -5.78
CA LEU A 31 -0.61 8.08 -5.17
C LEU A 31 -1.62 7.85 -4.04
N GLU A 32 -2.64 7.03 -4.29
CA GLU A 32 -3.65 6.67 -3.30
C GLU A 32 -3.02 5.92 -2.12
N LEU A 33 -2.10 5.00 -2.39
CA LEU A 33 -1.37 4.24 -1.39
C LEU A 33 -0.50 5.14 -0.51
N GLN A 34 0.26 6.07 -1.10
CA GLN A 34 1.05 7.03 -0.33
C GLN A 34 0.19 7.93 0.55
N THR A 35 -0.95 8.39 0.01
CA THR A 35 -1.89 9.24 0.76
C THR A 35 -2.52 8.47 1.93
N ALA A 36 -2.95 7.23 1.70
CA ALA A 36 -3.44 6.35 2.75
C ALA A 36 -2.38 6.08 3.83
N ILE A 37 -1.12 5.84 3.46
CA ILE A 37 0.00 5.67 4.42
C ILE A 37 0.15 6.92 5.30
N THR A 38 0.18 8.10 4.70
CA THR A 38 0.28 9.36 5.43
C THR A 38 -0.84 9.50 6.44
N HIS A 39 -2.10 9.28 6.02
CA HIS A 39 -3.23 9.44 6.92
C HIS A 39 -3.31 8.37 8.01
N ALA A 40 -2.91 7.13 7.73
CA ALA A 40 -2.80 6.11 8.77
C ALA A 40 -1.75 6.51 9.83
N GLY A 41 -0.61 7.05 9.39
CA GLY A 41 0.43 7.56 10.29
C GLY A 41 0.01 8.79 11.09
N LEU A 42 -0.80 9.68 10.49
CA LEU A 42 -1.40 10.79 11.22
C LEU A 42 -2.36 10.26 12.28
N ALA A 43 -3.28 9.36 11.93
CA ALA A 43 -4.19 8.72 12.89
C ALA A 43 -3.44 8.08 14.08
N ALA A 44 -2.35 7.37 13.81
CA ALA A 44 -1.51 6.75 14.84
C ALA A 44 -0.87 7.76 15.82
N GLN A 45 -0.75 9.03 15.45
CA GLN A 45 -0.14 10.06 16.29
C GLN A 45 -1.15 10.89 17.10
N GLN A 46 -2.46 10.78 16.81
CA GLN A 46 -3.48 11.64 17.42
C GLN A 46 -3.94 11.20 18.81
N ASN A 47 -4.07 12.15 19.74
CA ASN A 47 -4.48 11.90 21.13
C ASN A 47 -6.00 11.91 21.37
N THR A 48 -6.79 12.25 20.36
CA THR A 48 -8.26 12.30 20.49
C THR A 48 -8.90 11.34 19.51
N VAL A 49 -9.93 10.63 19.95
CA VAL A 49 -10.65 9.66 19.13
C VAL A 49 -11.20 10.31 17.86
N ALA A 50 -11.76 11.52 17.96
CA ALA A 50 -12.29 12.25 16.81
C ALA A 50 -11.23 12.49 15.71
N GLN A 51 -9.99 12.80 16.08
CA GLN A 51 -8.90 13.01 15.12
C GLN A 51 -8.36 11.69 14.56
N ILE A 52 -8.31 10.62 15.37
CA ILE A 52 -7.98 9.27 14.89
C ILE A 52 -9.01 8.84 13.84
N GLU A 53 -10.30 8.99 14.14
CA GLU A 53 -11.40 8.63 13.24
C GLU A 53 -11.38 9.42 11.94
N LEU A 54 -11.19 10.74 12.01
CA LEU A 54 -11.11 11.58 10.82
C LEU A 54 -10.04 11.05 9.85
N HIS A 55 -8.85 10.78 10.36
CA HIS A 55 -7.75 10.27 9.55
C HIS A 55 -7.98 8.82 9.10
N LEU A 56 -8.59 7.95 9.90
CA LEU A 56 -8.99 6.62 9.46
C LEU A 56 -10.07 6.65 8.36
N HIS A 57 -10.99 7.61 8.40
CA HIS A 57 -11.93 7.83 7.30
C HIS A 57 -11.22 8.23 6.01
N HIS A 58 -10.20 9.09 6.07
CA HIS A 58 -9.38 9.39 4.89
C HIS A 58 -8.68 8.13 4.34
N VAL A 59 -8.14 7.28 5.21
CA VAL A 59 -7.55 5.99 4.81
C VAL A 59 -8.59 5.14 4.07
N ILE A 60 -9.78 4.95 4.64
CA ILE A 60 -10.86 4.17 4.05
C ILE A 60 -11.29 4.77 2.69
N ASN A 61 -11.48 6.08 2.63
CA ASN A 61 -11.89 6.77 1.40
C ASN A 61 -10.86 6.59 0.28
N CYS A 62 -9.57 6.69 0.59
CA CYS A 62 -8.49 6.43 -0.37
C CYS A 62 -8.45 4.96 -0.81
N ILE A 63 -8.74 4.02 0.10
CA ILE A 63 -8.69 2.60 -0.24
C ILE A 63 -9.86 2.20 -1.14
N GLU A 64 -11.07 2.67 -0.84
CA GLU A 64 -12.28 2.21 -1.50
C GLU A 64 -12.73 3.10 -2.67
N GLY A 65 -12.37 4.39 -2.66
CA GLY A 65 -12.93 5.37 -3.58
C GLY A 65 -14.40 5.70 -3.28
N LYS A 66 -15.00 6.59 -4.08
CA LYS A 66 -16.37 7.12 -3.85
C LYS A 66 -17.48 6.08 -3.89
N GLU A 67 -17.27 5.00 -4.63
CA GLU A 67 -18.20 3.88 -4.75
C GLU A 67 -18.01 2.84 -3.62
N GLY A 68 -17.09 3.13 -2.69
CA GLY A 68 -16.76 2.29 -1.55
C GLY A 68 -17.89 2.14 -0.54
N LYS A 69 -18.09 0.91 -0.05
CA LYS A 69 -19.15 0.58 0.92
C LYS A 69 -19.04 1.37 2.25
N ASN A 70 -17.82 1.74 2.64
CA ASN A 70 -17.52 2.48 3.87
C ASN A 70 -17.02 3.91 3.57
N TYR A 71 -17.08 4.36 2.31
CA TYR A 71 -16.71 5.73 1.95
C TYR A 71 -17.57 6.73 2.75
N PHE A 72 -16.92 7.75 3.30
CA PHE A 72 -17.59 8.76 4.11
C PHE A 72 -17.23 10.18 3.65
N ALA A 73 -18.13 10.77 2.86
CA ALA A 73 -17.98 12.13 2.33
C ALA A 73 -17.79 13.21 3.40
N GLY A 74 -18.37 13.01 4.60
CA GLY A 74 -18.31 13.99 5.71
C GLY A 74 -16.91 14.19 6.30
N SER A 75 -15.94 13.33 5.96
CA SER A 75 -14.53 13.51 6.32
C SER A 75 -13.75 14.37 5.33
N GLY A 76 -14.29 14.62 4.13
CA GLY A 76 -13.54 15.18 3.01
C GLY A 76 -12.88 14.10 2.16
N ASP A 77 -12.50 14.47 0.93
CA ASP A 77 -11.96 13.54 -0.07
C ASP A 77 -10.51 13.90 -0.43
N VAL A 78 -9.57 13.37 0.36
CA VAL A 78 -8.13 13.65 0.19
C VAL A 78 -7.49 12.90 -0.97
N CYS A 79 -8.18 11.88 -1.52
CA CYS A 79 -7.73 11.13 -2.69
C CYS A 79 -8.49 11.51 -3.98
N GLN A 80 -9.26 12.60 -3.94
CA GLN A 80 -10.03 13.07 -5.08
C GLN A 80 -9.13 13.31 -6.30
N GLY A 81 -9.47 12.67 -7.42
CA GLY A 81 -8.78 12.84 -8.69
C GLY A 81 -7.46 12.06 -8.83
N MET A 82 -7.07 11.28 -7.81
CA MET A 82 -5.88 10.42 -7.89
C MET A 82 -6.16 9.13 -8.66
N GLY A 83 -7.39 8.62 -8.58
CA GLY A 83 -7.78 7.31 -9.09
C GLY A 83 -9.23 6.96 -8.78
N ARG A 84 -9.55 5.67 -8.79
CA ARG A 84 -10.88 5.13 -8.49
C ARG A 84 -10.97 4.50 -7.09
N GLY A 85 -9.94 4.63 -6.28
CA GLY A 85 -9.74 3.92 -5.03
C GLY A 85 -8.66 2.84 -5.18
N LEU A 86 -7.81 2.74 -4.16
CA LEU A 86 -6.63 1.87 -4.17
C LEU A 86 -6.93 0.44 -4.60
N LEU A 87 -8.02 -0.17 -4.11
CA LEU A 87 -8.35 -1.55 -4.45
C LEU A 87 -8.72 -1.71 -5.92
N ALA A 88 -9.47 -0.76 -6.48
CA ALA A 88 -9.84 -0.78 -7.88
C ALA A 88 -8.61 -0.61 -8.78
N ASP A 89 -7.69 0.27 -8.38
CA ASP A 89 -6.52 0.60 -9.19
C ASP A 89 -5.37 -0.40 -9.02
N LEU A 90 -5.24 -1.06 -7.86
CA LEU A 90 -4.39 -2.24 -7.69
C LEU A 90 -4.89 -3.40 -8.56
N ASN A 91 -6.20 -3.67 -8.58
CA ASN A 91 -6.74 -4.70 -9.48
C ASN A 91 -6.47 -4.39 -10.96
N ALA A 92 -6.58 -3.13 -11.36
CA ALA A 92 -6.27 -2.71 -12.73
C ALA A 92 -4.78 -2.81 -13.09
N ALA A 93 -3.88 -2.77 -12.09
CA ALA A 93 -2.44 -2.87 -12.28
C ALA A 93 -1.93 -4.30 -12.53
N GLY A 94 -2.82 -5.30 -12.64
CA GLY A 94 -2.46 -6.68 -12.97
C GLY A 94 -1.61 -7.35 -11.89
N MET A 95 -0.61 -8.13 -12.28
CA MET A 95 0.20 -8.94 -11.35
C MET A 95 0.85 -8.13 -10.23
N ALA A 96 1.39 -6.94 -10.56
CA ALA A 96 2.02 -6.08 -9.58
C ALA A 96 1.04 -5.63 -8.50
N GLY A 97 -0.17 -5.24 -8.90
CA GLY A 97 -1.21 -4.87 -7.94
C GLY A 97 -1.76 -6.07 -7.17
N GLY A 98 -1.83 -7.25 -7.80
CA GLY A 98 -2.23 -8.50 -7.15
C GLY A 98 -1.34 -8.88 -5.95
N HIS A 99 -0.04 -8.57 -6.00
CA HIS A 99 0.87 -8.79 -4.86
C HIS A 99 0.63 -7.81 -3.68
N ALA A 100 0.14 -6.60 -3.97
CA ALA A 100 -0.13 -5.58 -2.98
C ALA A 100 -1.56 -5.67 -2.39
N LEU A 101 -2.52 -6.16 -3.18
CA LEU A 101 -3.95 -6.15 -2.88
C LEU A 101 -4.31 -6.76 -1.51
N PRO A 102 -3.79 -7.93 -1.10
CA PRO A 102 -4.16 -8.52 0.20
C PRO A 102 -3.80 -7.62 1.39
N TYR A 103 -2.70 -6.86 1.27
CA TYR A 103 -2.28 -5.94 2.32
C TYR A 103 -3.15 -4.69 2.37
N ALA A 104 -3.62 -4.20 1.22
CA ALA A 104 -4.58 -3.10 1.16
C ALA A 104 -5.94 -3.51 1.75
N GLU A 105 -6.40 -4.74 1.53
CA GLU A 105 -7.62 -5.30 2.14
C GLU A 105 -7.50 -5.45 3.66
N ILE A 106 -6.34 -5.87 4.17
CA ILE A 106 -6.04 -5.88 5.61
C ILE A 106 -6.12 -4.46 6.16
N ALA A 107 -5.45 -3.49 5.52
CA ALA A 107 -5.45 -2.09 5.94
C ALA A 107 -6.88 -1.51 6.01
N GLN A 108 -7.70 -1.78 5.00
CA GLN A 108 -9.12 -1.40 4.99
C GLN A 108 -9.86 -2.01 6.17
N SER A 109 -9.73 -3.32 6.37
CA SER A 109 -10.46 -4.05 7.40
C SER A 109 -10.14 -3.53 8.80
N VAL A 110 -8.87 -3.26 9.09
CA VAL A 110 -8.45 -2.72 10.39
C VAL A 110 -8.83 -1.25 10.55
N ALA A 111 -8.79 -0.45 9.48
CA ALA A 111 -9.23 0.95 9.53
C ALA A 111 -10.74 1.05 9.82
N VAL A 112 -11.55 0.23 9.13
CA VAL A 112 -13.00 0.12 9.37
C VAL A 112 -13.28 -0.34 10.80
N TRP A 113 -12.52 -1.31 11.31
CA TRP A 113 -12.62 -1.74 12.70
C TRP A 113 -12.25 -0.62 13.68
N GLY A 114 -11.23 0.18 13.38
CA GLY A 114 -10.76 1.29 14.21
C GLY A 114 -11.78 2.42 14.39
N ILE A 115 -12.71 2.60 13.44
CA ILE A 115 -13.79 3.59 13.53
C ILE A 115 -15.12 3.03 14.05
N ALA A 116 -15.19 1.73 14.38
CA ALA A 116 -16.40 1.11 14.88
C ALA A 116 -16.82 1.72 16.24
N GLN A 117 -18.13 1.81 16.50
CA GLN A 117 -18.71 2.54 17.65
C GLN A 117 -18.11 2.17 19.01
N GLY A 118 -17.70 0.92 19.21
CA GLY A 118 -17.02 0.48 20.44
C GLY A 118 -15.60 1.05 20.60
N MET A 119 -14.86 1.19 19.50
CA MET A 119 -13.51 1.76 19.47
C MET A 119 -13.51 3.29 19.62
N ARG A 120 -14.63 3.96 19.28
CA ARG A 120 -14.78 5.41 19.49
C ARG A 120 -14.66 5.85 20.95
N LYS A 121 -14.88 4.91 21.88
CA LYS A 121 -14.71 5.13 23.33
C LYS A 121 -13.35 4.64 23.84
N ASP A 122 -12.56 4.02 22.97
CA ASP A 122 -11.29 3.37 23.25
C ASP A 122 -10.22 3.87 22.26
N GLY A 123 -9.73 5.07 22.53
CA GLY A 123 -8.72 5.71 21.67
C GLY A 123 -7.41 4.94 21.56
N ALA A 124 -7.08 4.10 22.55
CA ALA A 124 -5.89 3.26 22.49
C ALA A 124 -6.03 2.17 21.42
N ARG A 125 -7.18 1.48 21.37
CA ARG A 125 -7.45 0.50 20.32
C ARG A 125 -7.66 1.12 18.95
N ALA A 126 -8.31 2.29 18.87
CA ALA A 126 -8.43 3.03 17.61
C ALA A 126 -7.04 3.43 17.06
N ARG A 127 -6.12 3.87 17.93
CA ARG A 127 -4.72 4.16 17.55
C ARG A 127 -3.98 2.91 17.10
N ALA A 128 -4.10 1.80 17.83
CA ALA A 128 -3.49 0.53 17.43
C ALA A 128 -4.00 0.07 16.06
N ALA A 129 -5.29 0.28 15.76
CA ALA A 129 -5.85 0.01 14.43
C ALA A 129 -5.17 0.86 13.35
N ALA A 130 -4.91 2.13 13.62
CA ALA A 130 -4.19 3.03 12.71
C ALA A 130 -2.73 2.59 12.48
N GLU A 131 -2.01 2.17 13.52
CA GLU A 131 -0.66 1.63 13.41
C GLU A 131 -0.63 0.37 12.54
N VAL A 132 -1.57 -0.55 12.76
CA VAL A 132 -1.70 -1.77 11.94
C VAL A 132 -2.09 -1.44 10.50
N ALA A 133 -3.00 -0.49 10.28
CA ALA A 133 -3.36 -0.01 8.94
C ALA A 133 -2.12 0.52 8.21
N GLN A 134 -1.34 1.38 8.87
CA GLN A 134 -0.13 1.96 8.31
C GLN A 134 0.90 0.87 7.96
N ALA A 135 1.13 -0.08 8.87
CA ALA A 135 2.05 -1.19 8.63
C ALA A 135 1.60 -2.06 7.45
N ALA A 136 0.31 -2.37 7.34
CA ALA A 136 -0.25 -3.11 6.22
C ALA A 136 -0.09 -2.33 4.90
N LEU A 137 -0.35 -1.02 4.87
CA LEU A 137 -0.13 -0.20 3.67
C LEU A 137 1.34 -0.12 3.27
N HIS A 138 2.27 -0.06 4.23
CA HIS A 138 3.70 -0.17 3.92
C HIS A 138 4.05 -1.53 3.31
N ARG A 139 3.41 -2.63 3.75
CA ARG A 139 3.55 -3.94 3.11
C ARG A 139 2.94 -3.97 1.71
N ALA A 140 1.79 -3.33 1.49
CA ALA A 140 1.22 -3.17 0.15
C ALA A 140 2.24 -2.46 -0.77
N LYS A 141 2.81 -1.34 -0.33
CA LYS A 141 3.80 -0.57 -1.10
C LYS A 141 5.06 -1.38 -1.41
N ALA A 142 5.56 -2.14 -0.43
CA ALA A 142 6.75 -2.99 -0.62
C ALA A 142 6.50 -4.18 -1.58
N ASN A 143 5.25 -4.57 -1.78
CA ASN A 143 4.87 -5.68 -2.65
C ASN A 143 4.24 -5.23 -3.97
N PHE A 144 4.08 -3.92 -4.21
CA PHE A 144 3.61 -3.41 -5.49
C PHE A 144 4.77 -3.39 -6.51
N LYS A 145 5.02 -4.53 -7.16
CA LYS A 145 6.12 -4.75 -8.10
C LYS A 145 5.82 -5.85 -9.11
#